data_AF-A0A3E0DEX8-F1
#
_entry.id   AF-A0A3E0DEX8-F1
#
_cell.length_a   1.000
_cell.length_b   1.000
_cell.length_c   1.000
_cell.angle_alpha   90.00
_cell.angle_beta   90.00
_cell.angle_gamma   90.00
#
_symmetry.space_group_name_H-M   'P 1'
#
loop_
_entity.id
_entity.type
_entity.pdbx_description
1 polymer ?
#
loop_
_entity_poly.entity_id
_entity_poly.type
_entity_poly.pdbx_seq_one_letter_code
_entity_poly.pdbx_strand_id
1 'polypeptide(L)'
;MKEIFNKAINNKTYTVEVEGLSPEELPVTITMEEFMRRMKEMAATGGGGMGFYGSLPDAYKVAINGNHPAVDKVLKAATEEEKIKIAKQSFDLALLSQGLLTGKDLTAFVKRSVELL
;
A
#
# COMPACT_ATOMS: atom_id res chain seq x y z
N MET A 1 -5.82 -9.76 9.94
CA MET A 1 -5.06 -9.36 8.73
C MET A 1 -5.20 -7.87 8.43
N LYS A 2 -6.41 -7.41 8.08
CA LYS A 2 -6.72 -5.98 7.81
C LYS A 2 -6.28 -5.02 8.92
N GLU A 3 -6.54 -5.35 10.18
CA GLU A 3 -6.13 -4.52 11.32
C GLU A 3 -4.61 -4.36 11.47
N ILE A 4 -3.84 -5.43 11.24
CA ILE A 4 -2.37 -5.41 11.31
C ILE A 4 -1.82 -4.45 10.25
N PHE A 5 -2.35 -4.52 9.02
CA PHE A 5 -1.95 -3.62 7.95
C PHE A 5 -2.41 -2.18 8.20
N ASN A 6 -3.61 -1.95 8.73
CA ASN A 6 -4.04 -0.61 9.12
C ASN A 6 -3.11 0.00 10.17
N LYS A 7 -2.70 -0.77 11.19
CA LYS A 7 -1.71 -0.34 12.18
C LYS A 7 -0.34 -0.07 11.58
N ALA A 8 0.12 -0.94 10.66
CA ALA A 8 1.41 -0.80 9.99
C ALA A 8 1.47 0.41 9.05
N ILE A 9 0.38 0.68 8.32
CA ILE A 9 0.30 1.79 7.37
C ILE A 9 0.08 3.12 8.09
N ASN A 10 -0.81 3.14 9.09
CA ASN A 10 -1.15 4.31 9.90
C ASN A 10 -1.39 5.60 9.07
N ASN A 11 -2.08 5.45 7.93
CA ASN A 11 -2.35 6.55 7.03
C ASN A 11 -3.72 6.35 6.37
N LYS A 12 -4.60 7.34 6.51
CA LYS A 12 -6.00 7.30 6.05
C LYS A 12 -6.15 7.44 4.52
N THR A 13 -5.10 7.83 3.83
CA THR A 13 -5.03 7.83 2.34
C THR A 13 -5.09 6.42 1.77
N TYR A 14 -4.79 5.39 2.56
CA TYR A 14 -4.77 4.01 2.13
C TYR A 14 -5.93 3.22 2.73
N THR A 15 -6.77 2.64 1.88
CA THR A 15 -7.85 1.75 2.27
C THR A 15 -7.43 0.31 2.08
N VAL A 16 -7.40 -0.46 3.18
CA VAL A 16 -6.94 -1.86 3.17
C VAL A 16 -8.10 -2.82 2.91
N GLU A 17 -7.93 -3.71 1.94
CA GLU A 17 -8.83 -4.81 1.61
C GLU A 17 -8.07 -6.13 1.51
N VAL A 18 -8.72 -7.23 1.84
CA VAL A 18 -8.15 -8.57 1.72
C VAL A 18 -8.87 -9.26 0.58
N GLU A 19 -8.11 -9.78 -0.37
CA GLU A 19 -8.63 -10.41 -1.58
C GLU A 19 -8.04 -11.83 -1.70
N GLY A 20 -8.84 -12.74 -2.26
CA GLY A 20 -8.39 -14.07 -2.61
C GLY A 20 -7.90 -14.08 -4.05
N LEU A 21 -6.60 -13.85 -4.26
CA LEU A 21 -5.95 -13.90 -5.58
C LEU A 21 -5.16 -15.21 -5.73
N SER A 22 -4.54 -15.42 -6.89
CA SER A 22 -3.62 -16.56 -7.09
C SER A 22 -2.45 -16.49 -6.09
N PRO A 23 -1.96 -17.61 -5.53
CA PRO A 23 -0.77 -17.61 -4.67
C PRO A 23 0.52 -17.13 -5.33
N GLU A 24 0.54 -17.05 -6.67
CA GLU A 24 1.67 -16.55 -7.46
C GLU A 24 1.66 -15.02 -7.65
N GLU A 25 0.50 -14.39 -7.41
CA GLU A 25 0.35 -12.94 -7.47
C GLU A 25 1.01 -12.25 -6.28
N LEU A 26 1.40 -10.98 -6.45
CA LEU A 26 2.07 -10.23 -5.40
C LEU A 26 1.29 -10.25 -4.06
N PRO A 27 1.97 -10.33 -2.91
CA PRO A 27 1.33 -10.39 -1.60
C PRO A 27 0.50 -9.14 -1.27
N VAL A 28 0.94 -7.99 -1.79
CA VAL A 28 0.32 -6.68 -1.56
C VAL A 28 0.43 -5.89 -2.85
N THR A 29 -0.68 -5.31 -3.29
CA THR A 29 -0.72 -4.39 -4.43
C THR A 29 -1.38 -3.08 -4.03
N ILE A 30 -0.93 -1.98 -4.65
CA ILE A 30 -1.47 -0.65 -4.42
C ILE A 30 -2.01 -0.13 -5.75
N THR A 31 -3.27 0.29 -5.74
CA THR A 31 -3.94 0.85 -6.90
C THR A 31 -4.56 2.18 -6.53
N MET A 32 -4.41 3.20 -7.37
CA MET A 32 -5.25 4.39 -7.27
C MET A 32 -6.70 4.01 -7.55
N GLU A 33 -7.65 4.58 -6.82
CA GLU A 33 -9.05 4.39 -7.19
C GLU A 33 -9.28 4.90 -8.62
N GLU A 34 -9.75 4.01 -9.49
CA GLU A 34 -9.99 4.25 -10.93
C GLU A 34 -10.83 5.51 -11.16
N PHE A 35 -11.78 5.76 -10.25
CA PHE A 35 -12.60 6.97 -10.24
C PHE A 35 -11.75 8.24 -10.13
N MET A 36 -10.84 8.29 -9.16
CA MET A 36 -9.95 9.43 -8.96
C MET A 36 -8.95 9.58 -10.10
N ARG A 37 -8.45 8.47 -10.66
CA ARG A 37 -7.59 8.52 -11.85
C ARG A 37 -8.32 9.14 -13.03
N ARG A 38 -9.51 8.64 -13.37
CA ARG A 38 -10.33 9.17 -14.48
C ARG A 38 -10.77 10.61 -14.27
N MET A 39 -11.10 10.95 -13.03
CA MET A 39 -11.50 12.30 -12.67
C MET A 39 -10.32 13.28 -12.75
N LYS A 40 -9.11 12.88 -12.32
CA LYS A 40 -7.89 13.67 -12.52
C LYS A 40 -7.55 13.83 -14.00
N GLU A 41 -7.65 12.75 -14.79
CA GLU A 41 -7.47 12.81 -16.25
C GLU A 41 -8.48 13.77 -16.89
N MET A 42 -9.77 13.67 -16.55
CA MET A 42 -10.84 14.53 -17.07
C MET A 42 -10.66 16.01 -16.66
N ALA A 43 -10.24 16.28 -15.42
CA ALA A 43 -9.93 17.61 -14.94
C ALA A 43 -8.72 18.22 -15.68
N ALA A 44 -7.66 17.43 -15.93
CA ALA A 44 -6.47 17.88 -16.65
C ALA A 44 -6.75 18.27 -18.12
N THR A 45 -7.75 17.66 -18.77
CA THR A 45 -8.16 17.97 -20.16
C THR A 45 -9.15 19.14 -20.31
N GLY A 46 -9.53 19.86 -19.25
CA GLY A 46 -10.21 21.16 -19.38
C GLY A 46 -11.67 21.25 -18.97
N GLY A 47 -12.21 20.26 -18.22
CA GLY A 47 -13.49 20.42 -17.53
C GLY A 47 -13.32 21.32 -16.30
N GLY A 48 -13.82 22.56 -16.35
CA GLY A 48 -13.66 23.61 -15.33
C GLY A 48 -13.84 23.15 -13.86
N GLY A 49 -12.75 22.69 -13.26
CA GLY A 49 -12.68 22.24 -11.86
C GLY A 49 -11.26 21.99 -11.35
N MET A 50 -10.23 22.32 -12.15
CA MET A 50 -8.82 22.03 -11.88
C MET A 50 -8.30 22.55 -10.53
N GLY A 51 -8.85 23.67 -10.03
CA GLY A 51 -8.46 24.23 -8.74
C GLY A 51 -8.94 23.42 -7.52
N PHE A 52 -10.03 22.65 -7.65
CA PHE A 52 -10.63 21.89 -6.55
C PHE A 52 -10.22 20.41 -6.55
N TYR A 53 -10.05 19.82 -7.73
CA TYR A 53 -9.71 18.41 -7.87
C TYR A 53 -8.20 18.12 -7.80
N GLY A 54 -7.35 19.07 -8.15
CA GLY A 54 -5.90 18.96 -7.91
C GLY A 54 -5.52 19.01 -6.42
N SER A 55 -6.41 19.53 -5.56
CA SER A 55 -6.22 19.62 -4.11
C SER A 55 -6.85 18.46 -3.32
N LEU A 56 -7.55 17.54 -3.97
CA LEU A 56 -8.11 16.38 -3.28
C LEU A 56 -6.97 15.43 -2.86
N PRO A 57 -6.97 14.92 -1.61
CA PRO A 57 -5.98 13.96 -1.17
C PRO A 57 -6.01 12.74 -2.10
N ASP A 58 -4.83 12.19 -2.39
CA ASP A 58 -4.79 10.90 -3.03
C ASP A 58 -5.54 9.86 -2.17
N ALA A 59 -6.22 8.94 -2.83
CA ALA A 59 -6.86 7.79 -2.23
C ALA A 59 -6.37 6.53 -2.95
N TYR A 60 -5.75 5.63 -2.20
CA TYR A 60 -5.19 4.39 -2.71
C TYR A 60 -5.89 3.21 -2.04
N LYS A 61 -6.19 2.19 -2.84
CA LYS A 61 -6.58 0.88 -2.34
C LYS A 61 -5.35 0.00 -2.18
N VAL A 62 -5.24 -0.65 -1.03
CA VAL A 62 -4.21 -1.64 -0.71
C VAL A 62 -4.89 -3.00 -0.65
N ALA A 63 -4.67 -3.83 -1.68
CA ALA A 63 -5.18 -5.19 -1.71
C ALA A 63 -4.12 -6.14 -1.13
N ILE A 64 -4.51 -6.92 -0.13
CA ILE A 64 -3.69 -7.96 0.51
C ILE A 64 -4.13 -9.30 -0.04
N ASN A 65 -3.22 -10.02 -0.71
CA ASN A 65 -3.49 -11.35 -1.21
C ASN A 65 -3.45 -12.37 -0.07
N GLY A 66 -4.63 -12.76 0.41
CA GLY A 66 -4.77 -13.70 1.53
C GLY A 66 -4.23 -15.10 1.24
N ASN A 67 -4.01 -15.45 -0.03
CA ASN A 67 -3.53 -16.76 -0.45
C ASN A 67 -2.00 -16.81 -0.66
N HIS A 68 -1.29 -15.68 -0.55
CA HIS A 68 0.14 -15.63 -0.84
C HIS A 68 0.99 -16.14 0.36
N PRO A 69 2.01 -17.00 0.15
CA PRO A 69 2.82 -17.57 1.24
C PRO A 69 3.54 -16.53 2.14
N ALA A 70 3.86 -15.36 1.60
CA ALA A 70 4.44 -14.28 2.40
C ALA A 70 3.44 -13.64 3.38
N VAL A 71 2.14 -13.62 3.05
CA VAL A 71 1.09 -13.11 3.95
C VAL A 71 0.82 -14.12 5.07
N ASP A 72 0.92 -15.42 4.78
CA ASP A 72 0.91 -16.48 5.81
C ASP A 72 1.99 -16.29 6.87
N LYS A 73 3.20 -15.82 6.46
CA LYS A 73 4.27 -15.51 7.43
C LYS A 73 3.87 -14.39 8.38
N VAL A 74 3.07 -13.41 7.94
CA VAL A 74 2.52 -12.37 8.82
C VAL A 74 1.58 -12.99 9.85
N LEU A 75 0.75 -13.96 9.47
CA LEU A 75 -0.15 -14.61 10.44
C LEU A 75 0.61 -15.45 11.47
N LYS A 76 1.68 -16.12 11.03
CA LYS A 76 2.49 -17.06 11.82
C LYS A 76 3.56 -16.39 12.70
N ALA A 77 3.83 -15.10 12.53
CA ALA A 77 4.78 -14.39 13.39
C ALA A 77 4.34 -14.39 14.86
N ALA A 78 5.31 -14.41 15.78
CA ALA A 78 5.05 -14.73 17.18
C ALA A 78 4.46 -13.55 17.95
N THR A 79 4.93 -12.32 17.68
CA THR A 79 4.47 -11.11 18.37
C THR A 79 3.73 -10.16 17.45
N GLU A 80 2.90 -9.29 18.01
CA GLU A 80 2.20 -8.27 17.22
C GLU A 80 3.18 -7.29 16.56
N GLU A 81 4.31 -6.97 17.21
CA GLU A 81 5.34 -6.12 16.62
C GLU A 81 5.96 -6.76 15.37
N GLU A 82 6.24 -8.06 15.39
CA GLU A 82 6.75 -8.78 14.22
C GLU A 82 5.73 -8.80 13.08
N LYS A 83 4.45 -9.00 13.40
CA LYS A 83 3.36 -8.93 12.41
C LYS A 83 3.32 -7.56 11.74
N ILE A 84 3.38 -6.50 12.53
CA ILE A 84 3.40 -5.11 12.03
C ILE A 84 4.66 -4.87 11.18
N LYS A 85 5.83 -5.34 11.62
CA LYS A 85 7.10 -5.17 10.87
C LYS A 85 7.03 -5.82 9.49
N ILE A 86 6.55 -7.06 9.39
CA ILE A 86 6.43 -7.79 8.11
C ILE A 86 5.33 -7.16 7.23
N ALA A 87 4.19 -6.77 7.82
CA ALA A 87 3.14 -6.06 7.09
C ALA A 87 3.65 -4.74 6.50
N LYS A 88 4.38 -3.94 7.29
CA LYS A 88 4.99 -2.69 6.83
C LYS A 88 6.00 -2.93 5.72
N GLN A 89 6.82 -3.98 5.82
CA GLN A 89 7.76 -4.36 4.76
C GLN A 89 7.04 -4.70 3.45
N SER A 90 5.95 -5.46 3.54
CA SER A 90 5.16 -5.87 2.37
C SER A 90 4.48 -4.68 1.69
N PHE A 91 3.96 -3.74 2.49
CA PHE A 91 3.38 -2.50 1.99
C PHE A 91 4.41 -1.57 1.34
N ASP A 92 5.59 -1.40 1.95
CA ASP A 92 6.63 -0.55 1.38
C ASP A 92 7.19 -1.13 0.08
N LEU A 93 7.26 -2.46 -0.05
CA LEU A 93 7.58 -3.12 -1.34
C LEU A 93 6.53 -2.80 -2.41
N ALA A 94 5.24 -2.80 -2.05
CA ALA A 94 4.19 -2.44 -2.98
C ALA A 94 4.30 -0.96 -3.41
N LEU A 95 4.58 -0.05 -2.48
CA LEU A 95 4.85 1.36 -2.80
C LEU A 95 6.07 1.52 -3.71
N LEU A 96 7.15 0.78 -3.43
CA LEU A 96 8.36 0.79 -4.25
C LEU A 96 8.07 0.31 -5.68
N SER A 97 7.30 -0.77 -5.83
CA SER A 97 6.91 -1.29 -7.15
C SER A 97 6.10 -0.29 -7.99
N GLN A 98 5.37 0.61 -7.32
CA GLN A 98 4.58 1.68 -7.95
C GLN A 98 5.37 3.01 -8.07
N GLY A 99 6.62 3.06 -7.64
CA GLY A 99 7.42 4.29 -7.62
C GLY A 99 6.95 5.34 -6.60
N LEU A 100 6.08 4.96 -5.66
CA LEU A 100 5.48 5.84 -4.65
C LEU A 100 6.34 5.98 -3.39
N LEU A 101 7.30 5.08 -3.16
CA LEU A 101 8.16 5.11 -1.98
C LEU A 101 9.35 6.06 -2.21
N THR A 102 9.32 7.23 -1.56
CA THR A 102 10.34 8.28 -1.78
C THR A 102 10.84 8.92 -0.47
N GLY A 103 11.94 9.69 -0.57
CA GLY A 103 12.43 10.52 0.53
C GLY A 103 12.76 9.74 1.80
N LYS A 104 12.25 10.22 2.94
CA LYS A 104 12.52 9.64 4.26
C LYS A 104 11.99 8.20 4.39
N ASP A 105 10.86 7.90 3.77
CA ASP A 105 10.23 6.58 3.84
C ASP A 105 11.05 5.54 3.06
N LEU A 106 11.61 5.92 1.91
CA LEU A 106 12.54 5.06 1.18
C LEU A 106 13.80 4.76 1.99
N THR A 107 14.40 5.77 2.62
CA THR A 107 15.58 5.57 3.48
C THR A 107 15.27 4.66 4.67
N ALA A 108 14.12 4.84 5.32
CA ALA A 108 13.68 3.99 6.43
C ALA A 108 13.45 2.54 5.98
N PHE A 109 12.84 2.35 4.80
CA PHE A 109 12.65 1.04 4.19
C PHE A 109 13.98 0.35 3.88
N VAL A 110 14.93 1.05 3.26
CA VAL A 110 16.25 0.49 2.93
C VAL A 110 16.97 0.06 4.20
N LYS A 111 17.01 0.93 5.22
CA LYS A 111 17.65 0.60 6.51
C LYS A 111 17.05 -0.66 7.14
N ARG A 112 15.71 -0.73 7.21
CA ARG A 112 15.02 -1.89 7.77
C ARG A 112 15.24 -3.15 6.93
N SER A 113 15.34 -3.03 5.61
CA SER A 113 15.61 -4.16 4.73
C SER A 113 17.01 -4.73 4.97
N VAL A 114 18.01 -3.87 5.20
CA VAL A 114 19.37 -4.29 5.56
C VAL A 114 19.41 -4.97 6.94
N GLU A 115 18.65 -4.48 7.93
CA GLU A 115 18.53 -5.11 9.25
C GLU A 115 17.83 -6.49 9.24
N LEU A 116 17.20 -6.86 8.13
CA LEU A 116 16.47 -8.11 7.95
C LEU A 116 17.23 -9.14 7.09
N LEU A 117 18.39 -8.77 6.54
CA LEU A 117 19.33 -9.66 5.85
C LEU A 117 20.21 -10.38 6.87
#